data_AF-A0A9P6CBV3-F1
#
_entry.id   AF-A0A9P6CBV3-F1
#
_cell.length_a   1.000
_cell.length_b   1.000
_cell.length_c   1.000
_cell.angle_alpha   90.00
_cell.angle_beta   90.00
_cell.angle_gamma   90.00
#
_symmetry.space_group_name_H-M   'P 1'
#
loop_
_entity.id
_entity.type
_entity.pdbx_description
1 polymer ?
#
loop_
_entity_poly.entity_id
_entity_poly.type
_entity_poly.pdbx_seq_one_letter_code
_entity_poly.pdbx_strand_id
1 'polypeptide(L)'
;MSKHDTGSFEGTENGECTFTVHGLTGDEYSNISINALKARALGHIACGGQSLGVGHDDKPQSIYDNPQAYPGMFPWLFPYGLGGLGNKNIKGRIGELSHKKKLLMYHDKRFQTDFCFPLVAFNHDQIKTGTTGSFLLARKAHFSNVAERLQSIDTEVL
;
A
#
# COMPACT_ATOMS: atom_id res chain seq x y z
N MET A 1 17.12 -11.85 7.37
CA MET A 1 17.11 -11.39 8.79
C MET A 1 17.48 -9.92 8.80
N SER A 2 16.63 -9.09 9.42
CA SER A 2 16.84 -7.64 9.51
C SER A 2 18.08 -7.34 10.34
N LYS A 3 18.86 -6.32 9.99
CA LYS A 3 20.05 -5.89 10.76
C LYS A 3 19.72 -5.38 12.17
N HIS A 4 18.44 -5.21 12.49
CA HIS A 4 17.95 -4.73 13.79
C HIS A 4 17.16 -5.79 14.56
N ASP A 5 17.25 -7.05 14.16
CA ASP A 5 16.60 -8.16 14.84
C ASP A 5 17.44 -8.57 16.07
N THR A 6 17.21 -7.91 17.20
CA THR A 6 17.73 -8.32 18.51
C THR A 6 16.73 -9.31 19.11
N GLY A 7 16.85 -10.58 18.74
CA GLY A 7 15.86 -11.63 18.99
C GLY A 7 15.52 -11.88 20.46
N SER A 8 14.48 -11.23 20.97
CA SER A 8 13.80 -11.64 22.22
C SER A 8 12.34 -12.08 22.01
N PHE A 9 11.81 -11.97 20.80
CA PHE A 9 10.46 -12.39 20.45
C PHE A 9 10.53 -13.41 19.30
N GLU A 10 11.10 -14.58 19.59
CA GLU A 10 10.85 -15.75 18.76
C GLU A 10 9.36 -16.10 18.91
N GLY A 11 8.65 -16.23 17.79
CA GLY A 11 7.25 -16.65 17.80
C GLY A 11 7.08 -17.97 18.55
N THR A 12 5.90 -18.17 19.14
CA THR A 12 5.64 -19.39 19.91
C THR A 12 5.48 -20.59 18.99
N GLU A 13 6.28 -21.65 19.17
CA GLU A 13 6.12 -22.92 18.43
C GLU A 13 4.78 -23.62 18.75
N ASN A 14 4.25 -23.40 19.95
CA ASN A 14 2.95 -23.90 20.40
C ASN A 14 2.25 -22.83 21.25
N GLY A 15 0.97 -22.58 20.99
CA GLY A 15 0.15 -21.57 21.68
C GLY A 15 -0.35 -20.45 20.76
N GLU A 16 -1.13 -19.51 21.31
CA GLU A 16 -1.53 -18.31 20.58
C GLU A 16 -0.33 -17.37 20.39
N CYS A 17 0.14 -17.24 19.15
CA CYS A 17 1.16 -16.27 18.77
C CYS A 17 0.55 -14.87 18.77
N THR A 18 0.55 -14.23 19.94
CA THR A 18 0.02 -12.88 20.14
C THR A 18 1.09 -11.87 19.78
N PHE A 19 1.05 -11.36 18.54
CA PHE A 19 1.76 -10.12 18.22
C PHE A 19 0.81 -8.95 18.46
N THR A 20 1.09 -8.14 19.48
CA THR A 20 0.43 -6.86 19.65
C THR A 20 1.09 -5.88 18.70
N VAL A 21 0.42 -5.57 17.59
CA VAL A 21 0.82 -4.44 16.76
C VAL A 21 0.50 -3.18 17.57
N HIS A 22 1.52 -2.61 18.23
CA HIS A 22 1.47 -1.24 18.73
C HIS A 22 1.51 -0.27 17.54
N GLY A 23 0.52 -0.36 16.67
CA GLY A 23 0.21 0.70 15.74
C GLY A 23 -0.35 1.86 16.54
N LEU A 24 -0.06 3.09 16.11
CA LEU A 24 -0.75 4.29 16.57
C LEU A 24 -2.20 4.34 16.04
N THR A 25 -2.91 3.22 16.17
CA THR A 25 -4.20 2.90 15.56
C THR A 25 -5.19 2.31 16.58
N GLY A 26 -4.96 2.54 17.87
CA GLY A 26 -5.97 2.34 18.92
C GLY A 26 -6.93 3.53 19.03
N ASP A 27 -8.12 3.31 19.60
CA ASP A 27 -9.16 4.34 19.80
C ASP A 27 -8.65 5.57 20.56
N GLU A 28 -7.66 5.37 21.43
CA GLU A 28 -6.96 6.42 22.18
C GLU A 28 -6.19 7.41 21.29
N TYR A 29 -5.91 7.05 20.03
CA TYR A 29 -5.22 7.89 19.04
C TYR A 29 -6.16 8.50 18.01
N SER A 30 -7.41 8.03 17.91
CA SER A 30 -8.37 8.41 16.85
C SER A 30 -8.70 9.91 16.85
N ASN A 31 -8.65 10.57 18.01
CA ASN A 31 -8.95 12.00 18.18
C ASN A 31 -7.69 12.87 18.32
N ILE A 32 -6.49 12.29 18.18
CA ILE A 32 -5.23 13.01 18.35
C ILE A 32 -4.82 13.66 17.02
N SER A 33 -4.37 14.91 17.06
CA SER A 33 -3.84 15.58 15.87
C SER A 33 -2.55 14.92 15.38
N ILE A 34 -2.25 15.00 14.08
CA ILE A 34 -1.02 14.43 13.49
C ILE A 34 0.24 14.92 14.21
N ASN A 35 0.27 16.18 14.64
CA ASN A 35 1.42 16.75 15.36
C ASN A 35 1.56 16.16 16.77
N ALA A 36 0.45 16.00 17.49
CA ALA A 36 0.45 15.36 18.81
C ALA A 36 0.80 13.86 18.71
N LEU A 37 0.38 13.19 17.64
CA LEU A 37 0.73 11.81 17.36
C LEU A 37 2.24 11.65 17.11
N LYS A 38 2.84 12.54 16.31
CA LYS A 38 4.30 12.61 16.11
C LYS A 38 5.05 12.87 17.42
N ALA A 39 4.58 13.82 18.24
CA ALA A 39 5.19 14.12 19.54
C ALA A 39 5.16 12.90 20.48
N ARG A 40 4.06 12.14 20.48
CA ARG A 40 3.91 10.91 21.28
C ARG A 40 4.81 9.78 20.78
N ALA A 41 4.92 9.62 19.46
CA ALA A 41 5.86 8.67 18.86
C ALA A 41 7.31 8.99 19.22
N LEU A 42 7.69 10.28 19.13
CA LEU A 42 9.02 10.75 19.53
C LEU A 42 9.29 10.52 21.02
N GLY A 43 8.32 10.80 21.88
CA GLY A 43 8.42 10.53 23.32
C GLY A 43 8.60 9.05 23.63
N HIS A 44 7.84 8.18 22.96
CA HIS A 44 7.99 6.71 23.09
C HIS A 44 9.40 6.25 22.75
N ILE A 45 9.97 6.75 21.63
CA ILE A 45 11.34 6.43 21.21
C ILE A 45 12.36 6.98 22.22
N ALA A 46 12.18 8.22 22.68
CA ALA A 46 13.09 8.87 23.64
C ALA A 46 13.14 8.16 25.00
N CYS A 47 12.03 7.55 25.43
CA CYS A 47 11.96 6.75 26.65
C CYS A 47 12.45 5.30 26.48
N GLY A 48 13.02 4.94 25.32
CA GLY A 48 13.48 3.58 25.04
C GLY A 48 12.34 2.58 24.79
N GLY A 49 11.19 3.07 24.35
CA GLY A 49 10.04 2.22 24.01
C GLY A 49 10.35 1.26 22.86
N GLN A 50 9.75 0.07 22.91
CA GLN A 50 9.95 -0.95 21.89
C GLN A 50 9.28 -0.55 20.56
N SER A 51 9.95 -0.86 19.45
CA SER A 51 9.43 -0.64 18.10
C SER A 51 9.53 -1.92 17.28
N LEU A 52 8.49 -2.25 16.53
CA LEU A 52 8.52 -3.38 15.60
C LEU A 52 9.16 -2.95 14.28
N GLY A 53 10.36 -3.45 14.02
CA GLY A 53 11.00 -3.31 12.71
C GLY A 53 10.40 -4.31 11.72
N VAL A 54 9.64 -3.83 10.74
CA VAL A 54 9.20 -4.69 9.63
C VAL A 54 10.34 -4.75 8.61
N GLY A 55 11.05 -5.87 8.58
CA GLY A 55 12.10 -6.11 7.59
C GLY A 55 11.50 -6.14 6.19
N HIS A 56 12.13 -5.40 5.27
CA HIS A 56 11.82 -5.43 3.85
C HIS A 56 13.10 -5.69 3.05
N ASP A 57 12.94 -6.15 1.81
CA ASP A 57 14.07 -6.30 0.89
C ASP A 57 14.71 -4.94 0.59
N ASP A 58 15.98 -4.93 0.20
CA ASP A 58 16.72 -3.70 -0.10
C ASP A 58 16.09 -2.90 -1.25
N LYS A 59 15.41 -3.60 -2.15
CA LYS A 59 14.73 -3.05 -3.31
C LYS A 59 13.21 -3.10 -3.14
N PRO A 60 12.52 -1.95 -3.15
CA PRO A 60 11.06 -1.94 -3.14
C PRO A 60 10.52 -2.59 -4.42
N GLN A 61 9.46 -3.37 -4.28
CA GLN A 61 8.77 -3.96 -5.43
C GLN A 61 7.87 -2.92 -6.09
N SER A 62 7.90 -2.88 -7.43
CA SER A 62 7.00 -2.01 -8.20
C SER A 62 5.55 -2.47 -8.04
N ILE A 63 4.64 -1.51 -7.85
CA ILE A 63 3.19 -1.72 -7.95
C ILE A 63 2.73 -1.77 -9.42
N TYR A 64 3.54 -1.24 -10.33
CA TYR A 64 3.34 -1.28 -11.78
C TYR A 64 3.99 -2.53 -12.38
N ASP A 65 3.33 -3.16 -13.36
CA ASP A 65 3.85 -4.29 -14.13
C ASP A 65 4.45 -5.43 -13.29
N ASN A 66 3.81 -5.71 -12.14
CA ASN A 66 4.19 -6.79 -11.24
C ASN A 66 3.08 -7.84 -11.14
N PRO A 67 3.14 -8.92 -11.94
CA PRO A 67 2.12 -9.98 -11.90
C PRO A 67 2.05 -10.75 -10.58
N GLN A 68 3.08 -10.65 -9.74
CA GLN A 68 3.15 -11.33 -8.45
C GLN A 68 2.64 -10.47 -7.29
N ALA A 69 2.33 -9.18 -7.52
CA ALA A 69 1.84 -8.28 -6.46
C ALA A 69 0.56 -8.81 -5.80
N TYR A 70 -0.48 -9.11 -6.58
CA TYR A 70 -1.75 -9.60 -6.04
C TYR A 70 -1.67 -11.02 -5.44
N PRO A 71 -1.03 -11.99 -6.10
CA PRO A 71 -0.83 -13.30 -5.49
C PRO A 71 -0.01 -13.25 -4.20
N GLY A 72 0.99 -12.37 -4.11
CA GLY A 72 1.77 -12.17 -2.89
C GLY A 72 1.00 -11.49 -1.77
N MET A 73 0.13 -10.53 -2.09
CA MET A 73 -0.71 -9.83 -1.09
C MET A 73 -1.89 -10.68 -0.62
N PHE A 74 -2.44 -11.55 -1.47
CA PHE A 74 -3.61 -12.38 -1.17
C PHE A 74 -3.39 -13.86 -1.52
N PRO A 75 -2.45 -14.57 -0.88
CA PRO A 75 -2.16 -15.97 -1.23
C PRO A 75 -3.38 -16.89 -1.16
N TRP A 76 -4.34 -16.60 -0.27
CA TRP A 76 -5.59 -17.36 -0.13
C TRP A 76 -6.59 -17.14 -1.28
N LEU A 77 -6.52 -15.99 -1.98
CA LEU A 77 -7.35 -15.73 -3.16
C LEU A 77 -6.71 -16.23 -4.46
N PHE A 78 -5.39 -16.45 -4.46
CA PHE A 78 -4.61 -16.88 -5.61
C PHE A 78 -3.87 -18.18 -5.31
N PRO A 79 -4.55 -19.34 -5.43
CA PRO A 79 -3.92 -20.64 -5.23
C PRO A 79 -2.63 -20.78 -6.02
N TYR A 80 -1.58 -21.31 -5.37
CA TYR A 80 -0.24 -21.49 -5.94
C TYR A 80 0.49 -20.19 -6.34
N GLY A 81 0.01 -19.01 -5.92
CA GLY A 81 0.61 -17.74 -6.32
C GLY A 81 0.36 -17.37 -7.78
N LEU A 82 -0.66 -17.95 -8.41
CA LEU A 82 -0.94 -17.78 -9.84
C LEU A 82 -2.21 -16.97 -10.09
N GLY A 83 -2.30 -16.33 -11.25
CA GLY A 83 -3.51 -15.62 -11.70
C GLY A 83 -3.55 -14.13 -11.37
N GLY A 84 -2.43 -13.54 -10.97
CA GLY A 84 -2.31 -12.11 -10.74
C GLY A 84 -2.53 -11.25 -12.00
N LEU A 85 -2.63 -9.93 -11.79
CA LEU A 85 -2.87 -8.97 -12.87
C LEU A 85 -1.69 -8.92 -13.85
N GLY A 86 -1.94 -8.82 -15.15
CA GLY A 86 -0.87 -8.81 -16.16
C GLY A 86 -0.11 -10.15 -16.27
N ASN A 87 -0.65 -11.25 -15.75
CA ASN A 87 -0.04 -12.57 -15.88
C ASN A 87 0.11 -12.98 -17.36
N LYS A 88 1.33 -13.40 -17.74
CA LYS A 88 1.71 -13.82 -19.10
C LYS A 88 0.92 -15.03 -19.61
N ASN A 89 0.38 -15.85 -18.70
CA ASN A 89 -0.42 -17.03 -19.06
C ASN A 89 -1.85 -16.69 -19.47
N ILE A 90 -2.29 -15.44 -19.34
CA ILE A 90 -3.62 -15.02 -19.78
C ILE A 90 -3.66 -15.04 -21.31
N LYS A 91 -4.58 -15.85 -21.86
CA LYS A 91 -4.83 -15.89 -23.31
C LYS A 91 -5.56 -14.61 -23.74
N GLY A 92 -4.90 -13.79 -24.54
CA GLY A 92 -5.44 -12.54 -25.09
C GLY A 92 -5.12 -11.31 -24.25
N ARG A 93 -5.42 -10.13 -24.81
CA ARG A 93 -5.13 -8.85 -24.16
C ARG A 93 -6.28 -8.46 -23.23
N ILE A 94 -6.04 -8.53 -21.92
CA ILE A 94 -6.98 -8.03 -20.91
C ILE A 94 -6.41 -6.77 -20.25
N GLY A 95 -7.20 -5.70 -20.21
CA GLY A 95 -6.86 -4.52 -19.41
C GLY A 95 -6.92 -4.83 -17.92
N GLU A 96 -6.08 -4.19 -17.12
CA GLU A 96 -6.00 -4.43 -15.68
C GLU A 96 -7.34 -4.20 -14.97
N LEU A 97 -8.02 -3.08 -15.26
CA LEU A 97 -9.34 -2.77 -14.72
C LEU A 97 -10.36 -3.86 -15.07
N SER A 98 -10.36 -4.33 -16.33
CA SER A 98 -11.23 -5.43 -16.76
C SER A 98 -10.91 -6.72 -16.03
N HIS A 99 -9.63 -7.00 -15.75
CA HIS A 99 -9.23 -8.17 -14.98
C HIS A 99 -9.68 -8.05 -13.52
N LYS A 100 -9.49 -6.91 -12.85
CA LYS A 100 -10.00 -6.64 -11.50
C LYS A 100 -11.52 -6.85 -11.42
N LYS A 101 -12.27 -6.32 -12.40
CA LYS A 101 -13.73 -6.54 -12.50
C LYS A 101 -14.08 -8.03 -12.61
N LYS A 102 -13.35 -8.80 -13.43
CA LYS A 102 -13.55 -10.26 -13.53
C LYS A 102 -13.24 -11.00 -12.23
N LEU A 103 -12.21 -10.58 -11.49
CA LEU A 103 -11.90 -11.14 -10.18
C LEU A 103 -13.02 -10.85 -9.18
N LEU A 104 -13.55 -9.62 -9.15
CA LEU A 104 -14.71 -9.28 -8.30
C LEU A 104 -15.97 -10.06 -8.68
N MET A 105 -16.13 -10.42 -9.96
CA MET A 105 -17.24 -11.23 -10.48
C MET A 105 -16.90 -12.73 -10.55
N TYR A 106 -15.89 -13.20 -9.81
CA TYR A 106 -15.54 -14.60 -9.79
C TYR A 106 -16.68 -15.45 -9.20
N HIS A 107 -16.80 -16.70 -9.65
CA HIS A 107 -18.01 -17.50 -9.47
C HIS A 107 -18.46 -17.69 -8.01
N ASP A 108 -17.52 -17.86 -7.09
CA ASP A 108 -17.75 -18.09 -5.65
C ASP A 108 -17.75 -16.79 -4.83
N LYS A 109 -17.60 -15.64 -5.49
CA LYS A 109 -17.53 -14.30 -4.88
C LYS A 109 -16.37 -14.09 -3.89
N ARG A 110 -15.40 -15.00 -3.79
CA ARG A 110 -14.34 -14.94 -2.77
C ARG A 110 -13.57 -13.61 -2.76
N PHE A 111 -13.30 -13.06 -3.94
CA PHE A 111 -12.61 -11.77 -4.09
C PHE A 111 -13.51 -10.59 -3.72
N GLN A 112 -14.82 -10.71 -3.91
CA GLN A 112 -15.79 -9.69 -3.57
C GLN A 112 -16.00 -9.60 -2.06
N THR A 113 -16.01 -10.75 -1.38
CA THR A 113 -16.29 -10.85 0.06
C THR A 113 -15.04 -10.78 0.94
N ASP A 114 -13.85 -10.86 0.34
CA ASP A 114 -12.60 -10.66 1.07
C ASP A 114 -12.55 -9.25 1.69
N PHE A 115 -12.11 -9.19 2.95
CA PHE A 115 -12.13 -7.98 3.75
C PHE A 115 -11.32 -6.83 3.12
N CYS A 116 -10.20 -7.13 2.48
CA CYS A 116 -9.25 -6.12 2.01
C CYS A 116 -9.16 -6.03 0.48
N PHE A 117 -9.48 -7.10 -0.25
CA PHE A 117 -9.24 -7.16 -1.70
C PHE A 117 -9.95 -6.04 -2.48
N PRO A 118 -11.25 -5.75 -2.29
CA PRO A 118 -11.91 -4.68 -3.04
C PRO A 118 -11.28 -3.30 -2.75
N LEU A 119 -10.94 -3.03 -1.50
CA LEU A 119 -10.30 -1.78 -1.07
C LEU A 119 -8.93 -1.61 -1.73
N VAL A 120 -8.08 -2.64 -1.63
CA VAL A 120 -6.74 -2.63 -2.23
C VAL A 120 -6.82 -2.53 -3.75
N ALA A 121 -7.71 -3.30 -4.39
CA ALA A 121 -7.89 -3.27 -5.84
C ALA A 121 -8.32 -1.90 -6.34
N PHE A 122 -9.24 -1.24 -5.63
CA PHE A 122 -9.69 0.11 -5.93
C PHE A 122 -8.59 1.15 -5.69
N ASN A 123 -7.95 1.15 -4.52
CA ASN A 123 -6.89 2.09 -4.19
C ASN A 123 -5.73 2.01 -5.17
N HIS A 124 -5.33 0.79 -5.54
CA HIS A 124 -4.29 0.59 -6.52
C HIS A 124 -4.69 1.18 -7.89
N ASP A 125 -5.95 1.02 -8.30
CA ASP A 125 -6.46 1.63 -9.54
C ASP A 125 -6.45 3.17 -9.51
N GLN A 126 -6.87 3.75 -8.39
CA GLN A 126 -6.86 5.20 -8.17
C GLN A 126 -5.44 5.76 -8.22
N ILE A 127 -4.48 5.13 -7.53
CA ILE A 127 -3.07 5.53 -7.53
C ILE A 127 -2.52 5.48 -8.95
N LYS A 128 -2.72 4.37 -9.68
CA LYS A 128 -2.22 4.24 -11.06
C LYS A 128 -2.83 5.30 -11.98
N THR A 129 -4.14 5.53 -11.87
CA THR A 129 -4.85 6.52 -12.70
C THR A 129 -4.39 7.94 -12.39
N GLY A 130 -4.32 8.31 -11.11
CA GLY A 130 -3.86 9.62 -10.66
C GLY A 130 -2.43 9.91 -11.09
N THR A 131 -1.50 8.99 -10.82
CA THR A 131 -0.09 9.14 -11.22
C THR A 131 0.06 9.23 -12.74
N THR A 132 -0.69 8.42 -13.50
CA THR A 132 -0.66 8.48 -14.98
C THR A 132 -1.18 9.83 -15.49
N GLY A 133 -2.29 10.33 -14.92
CA GLY A 133 -2.85 11.63 -15.26
C GLY A 133 -1.86 12.76 -14.99
N SER A 134 -1.27 12.79 -13.79
CA SER A 134 -0.25 13.78 -13.42
C SER A 134 0.98 13.72 -14.32
N PHE A 135 1.47 12.50 -14.64
CA PHE A 135 2.59 12.32 -15.55
C PHE A 135 2.30 12.84 -16.96
N LEU A 136 1.11 12.55 -17.50
CA LEU A 136 0.68 13.06 -18.81
C LEU A 136 0.51 14.58 -18.82
N LEU A 137 -0.03 15.16 -17.73
CA LEU A 137 -0.13 16.61 -17.56
C LEU A 137 1.24 17.28 -17.50
N ALA A 138 2.18 16.70 -16.74
CA ALA A 138 3.55 17.22 -16.61
C ALA A 138 4.34 17.15 -17.92
N ARG A 139 4.05 16.16 -18.77
CA ARG A 139 4.67 16.04 -20.09
C ARG A 139 4.02 16.89 -21.17
N LYS A 140 2.87 17.53 -20.88
CA LYS A 140 2.17 18.36 -21.86
C LYS A 140 2.97 19.64 -22.10
N ALA A 141 2.99 20.13 -23.34
CA ALA A 141 3.76 21.29 -23.76
C ALA A 141 3.52 22.56 -22.91
N HIS A 142 2.38 22.65 -22.23
CA HIS A 142 2.03 23.78 -21.37
C HIS A 142 2.50 23.65 -19.91
N PHE A 143 3.16 22.56 -19.52
CA PHE A 143 3.59 22.35 -18.14
C PHE A 143 4.48 23.48 -17.63
N SER A 144 5.46 23.92 -18.41
CA SER A 144 6.33 25.05 -18.05
C SER A 144 5.53 26.32 -17.78
N ASN A 145 4.53 26.63 -18.62
CA ASN A 145 3.68 27.79 -18.45
C ASN A 145 2.79 27.69 -17.20
N VAL A 146 2.26 26.49 -16.90
CA VAL A 146 1.45 26.26 -15.69
C VAL A 146 2.31 26.34 -14.43
N ALA A 147 3.54 25.82 -14.46
CA ALA A 147 4.48 25.89 -13.36
C ALA A 147 4.94 27.33 -13.07
N GLU A 148 5.26 28.11 -14.11
CA GLU A 148 5.55 29.55 -13.98
C GLU A 148 4.37 30.30 -13.37
N ARG A 149 3.15 30.04 -13.84
CA ARG A 149 1.95 30.68 -13.29
C ARG A 149 1.70 30.32 -11.82
N LEU A 150 2.01 29.08 -11.41
CA LEU A 150 1.93 28.66 -10.01
C LEU A 150 2.98 29.34 -9.15
N GLN A 151 4.21 29.52 -9.66
CA GLN A 151 5.26 30.26 -8.96
C GLN A 151 4.97 31.76 -8.85
N SER A 152 4.26 32.32 -9.82
CA SER A 152 3.88 33.75 -9.82
C SER A 152 2.60 34.05 -9.05
N ILE A 153 2.03 33.09 -8.32
CA ILE A 153 0.86 33.35 -7.45
C ILE A 153 1.32 34.14 -6.24
N ASP A 154 0.68 35.28 -6.03
CA ASP A 154 0.85 36.10 -4.84
C ASP A 154 0.18 35.41 -3.64
N THR A 155 1.01 34.95 -2.70
CA THR A 155 0.58 34.25 -1.50
C THR A 155 -0.10 35.15 -0.46
N GLU A 156 -0.05 36.48 -0.61
CA GLU A 156 -0.71 37.39 0.34
C GLU A 156 -2.20 37.60 0.05
N VAL A 157 -2.68 37.12 -1.09
CA VAL A 157 -4.09 37.25 -1.52
C VAL A 157 -4.86 35.93 -1.36
N LEU A 158 -4.23 34.90 -0.78
CA LEU A 158 -4.77 33.56 -0.54
C LEU A 158 -5.09 33.35 0.95
#